data_AF-A0A8H3VQS8-F1
#
_entry.id   AF-A0A8H3VQS8-F1
#
_cell.length_a   1.000
_cell.length_b   1.000
_cell.length_c   1.000
_cell.angle_alpha   90.00
_cell.angle_beta   90.00
_cell.angle_gamma   90.00
#
_symmetry.space_group_name_H-M   'P 1'
#
loop_
_entity.id
_entity.type
_entity.pdbx_description
1 polymer ?
#
loop_
_entity_poly.entity_id
_entity_poly.type
_entity_poly.pdbx_seq_one_letter_code
_entity_poly.pdbx_strand_id
1 'polypeptide(L)'
;MFSPAILTILFGLLLVFQTLASEVAPPIPGYGFEDFSWDLEVFPGRHMILNGTIQEAIAQAVQINPKFKFNNTVTASSDANTPRHTDWDFAYFHEILDAMMMLGNGKGEDGHGEDLPKGKPKLGPGPGNCGRVSCEGSSAIYWCNDSLDDKELSSYSDIANAAVRVTEYCPPFGGFSKVETKGQQFTNDQWNVIVRGDNCCRSQSGWQIC
;
A
#
# COMPACT_ATOMS: atom_id res chain seq x y z
N MET A 1 51.13 33.03 -49.49
CA MET A 1 51.58 31.62 -49.41
C MET A 1 51.37 31.16 -47.97
N PHE A 2 50.54 30.11 -47.78
CA PHE A 2 50.37 29.16 -46.64
C PHE A 2 50.85 29.59 -45.22
N SER A 3 50.09 29.48 -44.12
CA SER A 3 49.32 28.33 -43.62
C SER A 3 48.46 28.72 -42.38
N PRO A 4 47.29 28.08 -42.11
CA PRO A 4 46.46 28.33 -40.92
C PRO A 4 46.66 27.24 -39.84
N ALA A 5 46.99 27.64 -38.61
CA ALA A 5 46.85 26.84 -37.39
C ALA A 5 46.88 27.87 -36.24
N ILE A 6 46.00 27.92 -35.26
CA ILE A 6 45.50 26.83 -34.42
C ILE A 6 44.12 27.26 -33.92
N LEU A 7 43.10 26.49 -34.30
CA LEU A 7 41.75 26.58 -33.78
C LEU A 7 41.76 25.98 -32.37
N THR A 8 41.77 26.82 -31.33
CA THR A 8 41.63 26.37 -29.94
C THR A 8 40.19 25.90 -29.72
N ILE A 9 40.02 24.58 -29.70
CA ILE A 9 38.76 23.88 -29.48
C ILE A 9 38.34 24.08 -28.02
N LEU A 10 37.28 24.86 -27.79
CA LEU A 10 36.52 24.84 -26.53
C LEU A 10 35.78 23.50 -26.45
N PHE A 11 36.40 22.50 -25.83
CA PHE A 11 35.70 21.28 -25.41
C PHE A 11 34.83 21.62 -24.20
N GLY A 12 33.52 21.76 -24.43
CA GLY A 12 32.53 21.86 -23.36
C GLY A 12 32.49 20.56 -22.57
N LEU A 13 32.91 20.62 -21.31
CA LEU A 13 32.66 19.56 -20.33
C LEU A 13 31.17 19.59 -19.94
N LEU A 14 30.33 18.84 -20.65
CA LEU A 14 29.05 18.40 -20.11
C LEU A 14 29.35 17.28 -19.11
N LEU A 15 29.43 17.62 -17.83
CA LEU A 15 29.37 16.63 -16.75
C LEU A 15 27.95 16.06 -16.73
N VAL A 16 27.77 14.93 -17.40
CA VAL A 16 26.55 14.11 -17.24
C VAL A 16 26.64 13.50 -15.84
N PHE A 17 25.99 14.13 -14.86
CA PHE A 17 25.74 13.51 -13.57
C PHE A 17 24.84 12.30 -13.82
N GLN A 18 25.42 11.13 -13.99
CA GLN A 18 24.67 9.88 -13.95
C GLN A 18 24.26 9.66 -12.49
N THR A 19 23.04 10.04 -12.16
CA THR A 19 22.42 9.65 -10.89
C THR A 19 22.29 8.13 -10.91
N LEU A 20 23.13 7.44 -10.14
CA LEU A 20 22.88 6.04 -9.80
C LEU A 20 21.64 6.04 -8.91
N ALA A 21 20.47 5.87 -9.53
CA ALA A 21 19.27 5.49 -8.79
C ALA A 21 19.57 4.13 -8.18
N SER A 22 19.70 4.06 -6.86
CA SER A 22 19.76 2.78 -6.17
C SER A 22 18.40 2.12 -6.38
N GLU A 23 18.36 1.01 -7.11
CA GLU A 23 17.16 0.20 -7.24
C GLU A 23 16.91 -0.41 -5.86
N VAL A 24 15.98 0.19 -5.11
CA VAL A 24 15.49 -0.41 -3.86
C VAL A 24 14.79 -1.70 -4.28
N ALA A 25 15.30 -2.84 -3.83
CA ALA A 25 14.70 -4.13 -4.13
C ALA A 25 13.20 -4.08 -3.78
N PRO A 26 12.31 -4.66 -4.61
CA PRO A 26 10.88 -4.62 -4.35
C PRO A 26 10.59 -5.27 -2.98
N PRO A 27 9.61 -4.75 -2.21
CA PRO A 27 9.32 -5.28 -0.88
C PRO A 27 8.97 -6.78 -0.86
N ILE A 28 8.44 -7.30 -1.97
CA ILE A 28 8.14 -8.71 -2.17
C ILE A 28 8.89 -9.20 -3.42
N PRO A 29 9.84 -10.14 -3.27
CA PRO A 29 10.56 -10.70 -4.42
C PRO A 29 9.61 -11.32 -5.45
N GLY A 30 9.81 -10.99 -6.73
CA GLY A 30 9.00 -11.52 -7.84
C GLY A 30 7.70 -10.76 -8.12
N TYR A 31 7.41 -9.70 -7.38
CA TYR A 31 6.28 -8.80 -7.64
C TYR A 31 6.75 -7.46 -8.21
N GLY A 32 5.92 -6.86 -9.07
CA GLY A 32 6.04 -5.46 -9.45
C GLY A 32 5.61 -4.56 -8.30
N PHE A 33 6.10 -3.32 -8.28
CA PHE A 33 5.78 -2.38 -7.22
C PHE A 33 5.57 -0.97 -7.74
N GLU A 34 4.49 -0.34 -7.31
CA GLU A 34 4.21 1.07 -7.52
C GLU A 34 3.79 1.77 -6.23
N ASP A 35 4.05 3.07 -6.16
CA ASP A 35 3.63 3.88 -5.02
C ASP A 35 2.11 3.93 -4.93
N PHE A 36 1.58 3.54 -3.78
CA PHE A 36 0.14 3.58 -3.55
C PHE A 36 -0.33 5.01 -3.28
N SER A 37 -1.55 5.34 -3.71
CA SER A 37 -2.11 6.68 -3.56
C SER A 37 -3.56 6.68 -3.07
N TRP A 38 -3.88 7.72 -2.31
CA TRP A 38 -5.13 7.90 -1.59
C TRP A 38 -5.86 9.13 -2.06
N ASP A 39 -7.07 8.96 -2.56
CA ASP A 39 -7.98 10.07 -2.77
C ASP A 39 -8.72 10.36 -1.45
N LEU A 40 -8.32 11.40 -0.72
CA LEU A 40 -8.92 11.79 0.55
C LEU A 40 -9.61 13.16 0.46
N GLU A 41 -10.80 13.26 1.03
CA GLU A 41 -11.51 14.54 1.25
C GLU A 41 -10.86 15.31 2.42
N VAL A 42 -9.75 15.99 2.16
CA VAL A 42 -8.97 16.69 3.20
C VAL A 42 -9.68 17.94 3.73
N PHE A 43 -10.45 18.64 2.89
CA PHE A 43 -11.35 19.71 3.30
C PHE A 43 -12.77 19.38 2.84
N PRO A 44 -13.82 19.94 3.47
CA PRO A 44 -15.20 19.73 3.02
C PRO A 44 -15.35 19.99 1.51
N GLY A 45 -15.72 18.97 0.74
CA GLY A 45 -15.88 18.97 -0.70
C GLY A 45 -14.59 19.04 -1.53
N ARG A 46 -13.40 18.98 -0.91
CA ARG A 46 -12.11 19.05 -1.61
C ARG A 46 -11.28 17.81 -1.36
N HIS A 47 -11.14 17.05 -2.42
CA HIS A 47 -10.32 15.86 -2.52
C HIS A 47 -8.87 16.19 -2.86
N MET A 48 -7.95 15.39 -2.32
CA MET A 48 -6.50 15.47 -2.57
C MET A 48 -5.93 14.07 -2.71
N ILE A 49 -5.02 13.89 -3.66
CA ILE A 49 -4.26 12.65 -3.81
C ILE A 49 -3.03 12.71 -2.90
N LEU A 50 -2.94 11.77 -1.97
CA LEU A 50 -1.83 11.64 -1.02
C LEU A 50 -1.15 10.29 -1.23
N ASN A 51 0.19 10.29 -1.34
CA ASN A 51 0.94 9.09 -1.64
C ASN A 51 1.44 8.41 -0.36
N GLY A 52 1.64 7.09 -0.45
CA GLY A 52 2.14 6.25 0.63
C GLY A 52 1.08 5.34 1.23
N THR A 53 1.34 4.87 2.43
CA THR A 53 0.43 4.04 3.23
C THR A 53 -0.74 4.86 3.78
N ILE A 54 -1.80 4.20 4.25
CA ILE A 54 -2.93 4.91 4.88
C ILE A 54 -2.49 5.72 6.11
N GLN A 55 -1.55 5.22 6.89
CA GLN A 55 -0.97 5.94 8.03
C GLN A 55 -0.28 7.24 7.58
N GLU A 56 0.53 7.18 6.52
CA GLU A 56 1.22 8.34 5.96
C GLU A 56 0.25 9.33 5.30
N ALA A 57 -0.77 8.83 4.59
CA ALA A 57 -1.79 9.66 3.96
C ALA A 57 -2.64 10.41 5.01
N ILE A 58 -3.05 9.75 6.09
CA ILE A 58 -3.75 10.39 7.21
C ILE A 58 -2.85 11.44 7.87
N ALA A 59 -1.57 11.13 8.12
CA ALA A 59 -0.64 12.08 8.70
C ALA A 59 -0.46 13.33 7.82
N GLN A 60 -0.34 13.16 6.50
CA GLN A 60 -0.31 14.25 5.53
C GLN A 60 -1.61 15.07 5.56
N ALA A 61 -2.78 14.42 5.59
CA ALA A 61 -4.07 15.10 5.65
C ALA A 61 -4.21 15.95 6.92
N VAL A 62 -3.78 15.43 8.09
CA VAL A 62 -3.77 16.17 9.36
C VAL A 62 -2.79 17.34 9.33
N GLN A 63 -1.62 17.17 8.71
CA GLN A 63 -0.65 18.26 8.54
C GLN A 63 -1.21 19.39 7.66
N ILE A 64 -1.93 19.04 6.59
CA ILE A 64 -2.56 19.99 5.66
C ILE A 64 -3.77 20.68 6.31
N ASN A 65 -4.59 19.92 7.03
CA ASN A 65 -5.78 20.41 7.71
C ASN A 65 -5.86 19.80 9.12
N PRO A 66 -5.43 20.54 10.17
CA PRO A 66 -5.52 20.07 11.56
C PRO A 66 -6.95 19.78 12.05
N LYS A 67 -7.99 20.21 11.32
CA LYS A 67 -9.39 19.88 11.63
C LYS A 67 -9.87 18.59 10.98
N PHE A 68 -9.06 17.98 10.10
CA PHE A 68 -9.36 16.69 9.49
C PHE A 68 -9.68 15.66 10.59
N LYS A 69 -10.73 14.87 10.38
CA LYS A 69 -11.18 13.81 11.29
C LYS A 69 -11.25 12.51 10.51
N PHE A 70 -10.86 11.44 11.17
CA PHE A 70 -10.86 10.10 10.62
C PHE A 70 -11.58 9.19 11.63
N ASN A 71 -12.75 8.65 11.26
CA ASN A 71 -13.60 7.84 12.14
C ASN A 71 -13.64 6.39 11.64
N ASN A 72 -13.48 5.43 12.54
CA ASN A 72 -13.32 4.02 12.21
C ASN A 72 -14.13 3.12 13.18
N THR A 73 -15.21 2.49 12.70
CA THR A 73 -15.96 1.51 13.51
C THR A 73 -16.53 0.34 12.68
N VAL A 74 -16.23 -0.89 13.17
CA VAL A 74 -17.08 -2.10 13.21
C VAL A 74 -16.71 -3.31 12.31
N THR A 75 -17.23 -4.46 12.76
CA THR A 75 -16.86 -5.89 12.85
C THR A 75 -17.04 -6.80 11.61
N ALA A 76 -16.40 -7.98 11.66
CA ALA A 76 -16.16 -8.96 10.59
C ALA A 76 -17.23 -10.08 10.37
N SER A 77 -17.30 -10.61 9.13
CA SER A 77 -17.85 -11.95 8.75
C SER A 77 -17.43 -12.41 7.31
N SER A 78 -17.73 -13.67 6.93
CA SER A 78 -16.83 -14.70 6.34
C SER A 78 -16.96 -15.10 4.84
N ASP A 79 -15.92 -15.82 4.32
CA ASP A 79 -15.95 -17.10 3.54
C ASP A 79 -14.93 -17.21 2.38
N ALA A 80 -13.90 -18.07 2.48
CA ALA A 80 -13.38 -19.03 1.45
C ALA A 80 -11.84 -19.26 1.49
N ASN A 81 -11.44 -20.46 1.06
CA ASN A 81 -10.20 -21.21 1.33
C ASN A 81 -9.03 -20.87 0.36
N THR A 82 -7.82 -20.63 0.86
CA THR A 82 -6.62 -20.37 0.03
C THR A 82 -5.34 -21.09 0.51
N PRO A 83 -4.32 -21.27 -0.37
CA PRO A 83 -3.08 -21.98 -0.06
C PRO A 83 -2.14 -21.21 0.87
N ARG A 84 -1.26 -21.92 1.61
CA ARG A 84 -0.36 -21.35 2.64
C ARG A 84 1.03 -21.00 2.08
N HIS A 85 1.53 -19.80 2.39
CA HIS A 85 2.91 -19.36 2.15
C HIS A 85 3.77 -19.62 3.39
N THR A 86 4.92 -20.30 3.25
CA THR A 86 5.80 -20.64 4.40
C THR A 86 7.03 -19.74 4.53
N ASP A 87 7.41 -19.03 3.47
CA ASP A 87 8.61 -18.21 3.32
C ASP A 87 8.48 -16.77 3.82
N TRP A 88 7.26 -16.26 4.01
CA TRP A 88 7.03 -14.89 4.49
C TRP A 88 7.17 -14.76 6.01
N ASP A 89 7.57 -13.59 6.48
CA ASP A 89 7.47 -13.24 7.90
C ASP A 89 6.00 -13.04 8.32
N PHE A 90 5.74 -13.19 9.62
CA PHE A 90 4.41 -12.96 10.19
C PHE A 90 4.15 -11.48 10.42
N ALA A 91 2.93 -11.03 10.10
CA ALA A 91 2.39 -9.77 10.56
C ALA A 91 1.71 -9.96 11.92
N TYR A 92 1.74 -8.94 12.77
CA TYR A 92 0.97 -8.89 14.00
C TYR A 92 -0.50 -8.60 13.70
N PHE A 93 -1.40 -9.42 14.27
CA PHE A 93 -2.82 -9.32 14.00
C PHE A 93 -3.41 -7.95 14.34
N HIS A 94 -2.95 -7.30 15.41
CA HIS A 94 -3.47 -6.00 15.85
C HIS A 94 -3.10 -4.86 14.88
N GLU A 95 -1.87 -4.85 14.35
CA GLU A 95 -1.42 -3.85 13.37
C GLU A 95 -2.22 -3.97 12.05
N ILE A 96 -2.51 -5.20 11.65
CA ILE A 96 -3.34 -5.47 10.47
C ILE A 96 -4.81 -5.09 10.73
N LEU A 97 -5.34 -5.33 11.93
CA LEU A 97 -6.69 -4.93 12.30
C LEU A 97 -6.86 -3.40 12.25
N ASP A 98 -5.89 -2.66 12.80
CA ASP A 98 -5.90 -1.19 12.77
C ASP A 98 -5.91 -0.68 11.33
N ALA A 99 -5.08 -1.25 10.45
CA ALA A 99 -5.07 -0.92 9.03
C ALA A 99 -6.41 -1.21 8.32
N MET A 100 -7.03 -2.36 8.59
CA MET A 100 -8.36 -2.70 8.06
C MET A 100 -9.44 -1.73 8.52
N MET A 101 -9.36 -1.28 9.77
CA MET A 101 -10.26 -0.28 10.31
C MET A 101 -10.09 1.07 9.59
N MET A 102 -8.87 1.42 9.17
CA MET A 102 -8.64 2.61 8.35
C MET A 102 -9.12 2.45 6.89
N LEU A 103 -9.07 1.24 6.35
CA LEU A 103 -9.58 0.96 5.00
C LEU A 103 -11.11 0.92 4.91
N GLY A 104 -11.77 0.75 6.05
CA GLY A 104 -13.21 0.83 6.15
C GLY A 104 -13.96 -0.47 5.93
N ASN A 105 -13.62 -1.52 6.68
CA ASN A 105 -14.36 -2.80 6.67
C ASN A 105 -15.87 -2.62 6.45
N GLY A 106 -16.40 -3.23 5.39
CA GLY A 106 -17.78 -3.05 4.98
C GLY A 106 -18.45 -4.39 4.69
N LYS A 107 -19.42 -4.76 5.53
CA LYS A 107 -20.83 -5.12 5.19
C LYS A 107 -21.65 -5.23 6.49
N GLY A 108 -22.35 -4.16 6.86
CA GLY A 108 -23.60 -4.25 7.63
C GLY A 108 -24.77 -4.17 6.64
N GLU A 109 -25.81 -4.98 6.83
CA GLU A 109 -26.99 -5.07 5.95
C GLU A 109 -27.76 -3.75 5.77
N ASP A 110 -27.41 -2.71 6.54
CA ASP A 110 -28.22 -1.51 6.73
C ASP A 110 -27.65 -0.27 6.00
N GLY A 111 -26.53 -0.39 5.27
CA GLY A 111 -26.08 0.64 4.34
C GLY A 111 -25.74 2.02 4.93
N HIS A 112 -25.44 2.13 6.22
CA HIS A 112 -25.06 3.41 6.84
C HIS A 112 -23.79 3.29 7.69
N GLY A 113 -22.69 3.76 7.12
CA GLY A 113 -21.41 3.98 7.80
C GLY A 113 -20.66 5.08 7.05
N GLU A 114 -21.12 6.32 7.21
CA GLU A 114 -20.42 7.48 6.65
C GLU A 114 -19.06 7.63 7.35
N ASP A 115 -18.03 8.02 6.57
CA ASP A 115 -16.63 8.33 6.95
C ASP A 115 -15.55 7.25 6.76
N LEU A 116 -15.69 6.39 5.74
CA LEU A 116 -14.53 5.70 5.13
C LEU A 116 -13.71 6.69 4.26
N PRO A 117 -12.42 6.43 3.93
CA PRO A 117 -11.77 7.17 2.86
C PRO A 117 -12.61 7.04 1.58
N LYS A 118 -13.25 8.14 1.18
CA LYS A 118 -14.08 8.20 -0.02
C LYS A 118 -13.18 8.24 -1.23
N GLY A 119 -13.21 7.19 -2.04
CA GLY A 119 -12.42 7.13 -3.26
C GLY A 119 -12.37 5.72 -3.82
N LYS A 120 -11.67 5.61 -4.94
CA LYS A 120 -11.48 4.34 -5.65
C LYS A 120 -9.99 4.10 -5.82
N PRO A 121 -9.43 3.07 -5.17
CA PRO A 121 -8.01 2.78 -5.29
C PRO A 121 -7.72 2.34 -6.72
N LYS A 122 -6.56 2.77 -7.23
CA LYS A 122 -6.08 2.40 -8.56
C LYS A 122 -4.68 1.80 -8.48
N LEU A 123 -4.43 0.81 -9.33
CA LEU A 123 -3.10 0.29 -9.60
C LEU A 123 -2.89 0.13 -11.10
N GLY A 124 -1.66 0.34 -11.55
CA GLY A 124 -1.23 0.05 -12.91
C GLY A 124 -1.27 -1.45 -13.25
N PRO A 125 -0.97 -1.83 -14.50
CA PRO A 125 -1.15 -3.18 -15.00
C PRO A 125 -0.24 -4.21 -14.32
N GLY A 126 -0.73 -5.43 -14.17
CA GLY A 126 0.00 -6.59 -13.69
C GLY A 126 0.61 -7.46 -14.82
N PRO A 127 0.86 -8.76 -14.55
CA PRO A 127 0.48 -9.51 -13.36
C PRO A 127 1.39 -9.23 -12.14
N GLY A 128 0.83 -9.35 -10.94
CA GLY A 128 1.59 -9.20 -9.69
C GLY A 128 2.17 -7.80 -9.46
N ASN A 129 1.55 -6.74 -9.98
CA ASN A 129 1.96 -5.37 -9.67
C ASN A 129 1.24 -4.89 -8.42
N CYS A 130 1.99 -4.51 -7.38
CA CYS A 130 1.42 -4.24 -6.05
C CYS A 130 1.69 -2.82 -5.57
N GLY A 131 0.76 -2.31 -4.75
CA GLY A 131 0.98 -1.14 -3.90
C GLY A 131 0.94 -1.53 -2.43
N ARG A 132 1.80 -0.91 -1.63
CA ARG A 132 1.79 -1.06 -0.16
C ARG A 132 0.73 -0.14 0.43
N VAL A 133 -0.40 -0.74 0.78
CA VAL A 133 -1.59 -0.05 1.25
C VAL A 133 -1.42 0.38 2.71
N SER A 134 -0.88 -0.50 3.55
CA SER A 134 -0.61 -0.18 4.94
C SER A 134 0.72 -0.77 5.37
N CYS A 135 1.37 -0.08 6.29
CA CYS A 135 2.64 -0.48 6.85
C CYS A 135 2.84 0.19 8.20
N GLU A 136 2.70 -0.58 9.26
CA GLU A 136 2.84 -0.10 10.63
C GLU A 136 3.54 -1.16 11.48
N GLY A 137 4.44 -0.72 12.36
CA GLY A 137 5.22 -1.60 13.22
C GLY A 137 6.13 -2.51 12.40
N SER A 138 5.73 -3.78 12.25
CA SER A 138 6.40 -4.72 11.34
C SER A 138 5.41 -5.47 10.45
N SER A 139 4.23 -4.90 10.20
CA SER A 139 3.14 -5.53 9.47
C SER A 139 2.71 -4.70 8.28
N ALA A 140 2.50 -5.37 7.13
CA ALA A 140 2.06 -4.69 5.92
C ALA A 140 0.87 -5.38 5.25
N ILE A 141 0.02 -4.56 4.63
CA ILE A 141 -1.02 -4.96 3.69
C ILE A 141 -0.61 -4.47 2.31
N TYR A 142 -0.62 -5.37 1.34
CA TYR A 142 -0.42 -5.09 -0.06
C TYR A 142 -1.69 -5.39 -0.84
N TRP A 143 -2.02 -4.54 -1.80
CA TRP A 143 -3.00 -4.82 -2.84
C TRP A 143 -2.26 -5.00 -4.15
N CYS A 144 -2.58 -6.05 -4.89
CA CYS A 144 -1.89 -6.44 -6.11
C CYS A 144 -2.87 -6.59 -7.27
N ASN A 145 -2.54 -6.01 -8.42
CA ASN A 145 -3.23 -6.19 -9.68
C ASN A 145 -2.59 -7.36 -10.45
N ASP A 146 -3.39 -8.38 -10.77
CA ASP A 146 -2.98 -9.52 -11.59
C ASP A 146 -3.50 -9.42 -13.04
N SER A 147 -4.30 -8.39 -13.35
CA SER A 147 -4.82 -8.14 -14.69
C SER A 147 -3.78 -7.46 -15.57
N LEU A 148 -3.88 -7.64 -16.89
CA LEU A 148 -2.99 -6.99 -17.86
C LEU A 148 -3.33 -5.51 -18.13
N ASP A 149 -4.40 -5.02 -17.52
CA ASP A 149 -4.87 -3.64 -17.63
C ASP A 149 -4.83 -2.95 -16.25
N ASP A 150 -4.89 -1.62 -16.25
CA ASP A 150 -5.09 -0.82 -15.03
C ASP A 150 -6.32 -1.33 -14.27
N LYS A 151 -6.23 -1.32 -12.94
CA LYS A 151 -7.32 -1.77 -12.08
C LYS A 151 -7.77 -0.67 -11.13
N GLU A 152 -9.07 -0.45 -11.10
CA GLU A 152 -9.76 0.44 -10.17
C GLU A 152 -10.78 -0.38 -9.38
N LEU A 153 -10.72 -0.36 -8.05
CA LEU A 153 -11.74 -1.02 -7.22
C LEU A 153 -12.91 -0.09 -6.92
N SER A 154 -14.01 -0.67 -6.46
CA SER A 154 -15.19 0.09 -6.09
C SER A 154 -14.97 0.93 -4.81
N SER A 155 -14.14 0.42 -3.89
CA SER A 155 -13.81 1.06 -2.62
C SER A 155 -12.52 0.51 -2.02
N TYR A 156 -11.93 1.25 -1.08
CA TYR A 156 -10.83 0.76 -0.23
C TYR A 156 -11.26 -0.41 0.68
N SER A 157 -12.56 -0.51 1.01
CA SER A 157 -13.14 -1.62 1.78
C SER A 157 -12.98 -2.97 1.12
N ASP A 158 -12.90 -3.02 -0.22
CA ASP A 158 -12.66 -4.28 -0.95
C ASP A 158 -11.31 -4.89 -0.54
N ILE A 159 -10.28 -4.05 -0.35
CA ILE A 159 -8.95 -4.46 0.12
C ILE A 159 -9.03 -4.93 1.58
N ALA A 160 -9.76 -4.19 2.43
CA ALA A 160 -9.96 -4.56 3.84
C ALA A 160 -10.63 -5.94 3.97
N ASN A 161 -11.71 -6.16 3.22
CA ASN A 161 -12.47 -7.39 3.19
C ASN A 161 -11.62 -8.59 2.72
N ALA A 162 -10.71 -8.36 1.76
CA ALA A 162 -9.76 -9.38 1.33
C ALA A 162 -8.70 -9.67 2.40
N ALA A 163 -8.19 -8.65 3.09
CA ALA A 163 -7.25 -8.82 4.20
C ALA A 163 -7.88 -9.57 5.38
N VAL A 164 -9.18 -9.35 5.67
CA VAL A 164 -9.91 -10.04 6.76
C VAL A 164 -9.86 -11.56 6.55
N ARG A 165 -9.96 -12.02 5.31
CA ARG A 165 -9.84 -13.44 4.98
C ARG A 165 -8.48 -13.99 5.35
N VAL A 166 -7.40 -13.23 5.11
CA VAL A 166 -6.05 -13.66 5.49
C VAL A 166 -5.91 -13.74 7.01
N THR A 167 -6.43 -12.76 7.75
CA THR A 167 -6.34 -12.76 9.23
C THR A 167 -7.22 -13.84 9.88
N GLU A 168 -8.29 -14.29 9.23
CA GLU A 168 -9.16 -15.36 9.72
C GLU A 168 -8.62 -16.76 9.43
N TYR A 169 -8.13 -17.01 8.22
CA TYR A 169 -7.81 -18.37 7.76
C TYR A 169 -6.31 -18.69 7.77
N CYS A 170 -5.45 -17.68 7.82
CA CYS A 170 -4.00 -17.84 7.82
C CYS A 170 -3.24 -17.57 9.15
N PRO A 171 -3.88 -17.52 10.36
CA PRO A 171 -3.12 -17.56 11.61
C PRO A 171 -2.33 -18.86 11.78
N PRO A 172 -1.19 -18.83 12.52
CA PRO A 172 -0.50 -20.03 12.91
C PRO A 172 -1.45 -20.92 13.75
N PHE A 173 -1.34 -22.24 13.57
CA PHE A 173 -2.15 -23.25 14.28
C PHE A 173 -3.67 -23.21 14.04
N GLY A 174 -4.15 -22.63 12.93
CA GLY A 174 -5.54 -22.82 12.49
C GLY A 174 -6.58 -21.97 13.23
N GLY A 175 -6.23 -20.72 13.54
CA GLY A 175 -7.21 -19.69 13.96
C GLY A 175 -7.43 -19.54 15.47
N PHE A 176 -6.85 -20.42 16.31
CA PHE A 176 -7.03 -20.35 17.78
C PHE A 176 -6.19 -19.25 18.46
N SER A 177 -5.10 -18.82 17.83
CA SER A 177 -4.23 -17.75 18.34
C SER A 177 -4.12 -16.63 17.30
N LYS A 178 -4.87 -15.55 17.50
CA LYS A 178 -4.83 -14.35 16.65
C LYS A 178 -3.71 -13.40 17.09
N VAL A 179 -2.50 -13.91 17.23
CA VAL A 179 -1.32 -13.09 17.58
C VAL A 179 -0.65 -12.61 16.30
N GLU A 180 -0.51 -13.51 15.34
CA GLU A 180 0.21 -13.31 14.10
C GLU A 180 -0.59 -13.87 12.92
N THR A 181 -0.37 -13.35 11.71
CA THR A 181 -0.94 -13.90 10.48
C THR A 181 -0.02 -13.62 9.30
N LYS A 182 -0.11 -14.43 8.25
CA LYS A 182 0.48 -14.15 6.94
C LYS A 182 -0.24 -14.94 5.87
N GLY A 183 -0.41 -14.37 4.70
CA GLY A 183 -1.02 -15.09 3.58
C GLY A 183 -1.47 -14.17 2.46
N GLN A 184 -2.08 -14.80 1.46
CA GLN A 184 -2.53 -14.15 0.25
C GLN A 184 -3.96 -14.58 -0.07
N GLN A 185 -4.81 -13.62 -0.38
CA GLN A 185 -6.18 -13.83 -0.79
C GLN A 185 -6.36 -13.39 -2.24
N PHE A 186 -6.49 -14.36 -3.15
CA PHE A 186 -6.86 -14.10 -4.54
C PHE A 186 -8.36 -13.85 -4.68
N THR A 187 -8.73 -13.05 -5.68
CA THR A 187 -10.12 -12.81 -6.07
C THR A 187 -10.37 -13.30 -7.49
N ASN A 188 -11.65 -13.43 -7.86
CA ASN A 188 -12.03 -13.81 -9.22
C ASN A 188 -11.80 -12.68 -10.24
N ASP A 189 -11.59 -11.45 -9.78
CA ASP A 189 -11.47 -10.26 -10.62
C ASP A 189 -10.01 -9.89 -10.93
N GLN A 190 -9.10 -10.88 -10.88
CA GLN A 190 -7.68 -10.73 -11.22
C GLN A 190 -6.96 -9.67 -10.37
N TRP A 191 -7.20 -9.72 -9.06
CA TRP A 191 -6.42 -8.99 -8.06
C TRP A 191 -6.37 -9.80 -6.77
N ASN A 192 -5.42 -9.49 -5.91
CA ASN A 192 -5.25 -10.17 -4.64
C ASN A 192 -4.76 -9.22 -3.54
N VAL A 193 -4.84 -9.69 -2.30
CA VAL A 193 -4.26 -9.00 -1.14
C VAL A 193 -3.26 -9.91 -0.45
N ILE A 194 -2.12 -9.33 -0.07
CA ILE A 194 -1.07 -10.00 0.69
C ILE A 194 -0.97 -9.34 2.06
N VAL A 195 -1.00 -10.15 3.11
CA VAL A 195 -0.69 -9.76 4.48
C VAL A 195 0.58 -10.50 4.91
N ARG A 196 1.58 -9.77 5.38
CA ARG A 196 2.85 -10.36 5.85
C ARG A 196 3.64 -9.39 6.74
N GLY A 197 4.61 -9.95 7.45
CA GLY A 197 5.62 -9.17 8.13
C GLY A 197 6.53 -8.43 7.15
N ASP A 198 6.95 -7.23 7.54
CA ASP A 198 7.76 -6.37 6.70
C ASP A 198 8.46 -5.23 7.46
N ASN A 199 9.43 -4.59 6.82
CA ASN A 199 10.14 -3.45 7.37
C ASN A 199 9.29 -2.19 7.19
N CYS A 200 8.62 -1.79 8.28
CA CYS A 200 7.77 -0.60 8.34
C CYS A 200 8.48 0.50 9.12
N CYS A 201 9.00 1.49 8.39
CA CYS A 201 9.75 2.57 9.01
C CYS A 201 8.76 3.57 9.64
N ARG A 202 8.83 3.75 10.96
CA ARG A 202 7.98 4.72 11.67
C ARG A 202 8.51 6.13 11.36
N SER A 203 7.81 6.94 10.57
CA SER A 203 8.21 8.34 10.39
C SER A 203 7.86 9.15 11.65
N GLN A 204 8.80 9.26 12.57
CA GLN A 204 8.78 10.31 13.58
C GLN A 204 10.07 11.12 13.45
N SER A 205 9.91 12.36 12.97
CA SER A 205 10.93 13.42 13.05
C SER A 205 12.27 13.14 12.36
N GLY A 206 12.25 12.93 11.04
CA GLY A 206 13.42 13.20 10.18
C GLY A 206 14.52 12.14 10.18
N TRP A 207 14.31 10.99 10.82
CA TRP A 207 15.14 9.80 10.61
C TRP A 207 14.22 8.61 10.33
N GLN A 208 14.34 8.05 9.12
CA GLN A 208 13.84 6.71 8.84
C GLN A 208 14.69 5.74 9.68
N ILE A 209 14.11 5.21 10.75
CA ILE A 209 14.64 3.98 11.33
C ILE A 209 14.00 2.84 10.54
N CYS A 210 14.75 2.42 9.53
CA CYS A 210 14.77 1.08 8.99
C CYS A 210 16.15 0.52 9.42
#